data_AF-A0A1Q8VKT0-F1
#
_entry.id   AF-A0A1Q8VKT0-F1
#
_cell.length_a   1.000
_cell.length_b   1.000
_cell.length_c   1.000
_cell.angle_alpha   90.00
_cell.angle_beta   90.00
_cell.angle_gamma   90.00
#
_symmetry.space_group_name_H-M   'P 1'
#
loop_
_entity.id
_entity.type
_entity.pdbx_description
1 polymer ?
#
loop_
_entity_poly.entity_id
_entity_poly.type
_entity_poly.pdbx_seq_one_letter_code
_entity_poly.pdbx_strand_id
1 'polypeptide(L)'
;MVVRAEVHHRWAVTRGNNPDDRPYYCPLHEARYGAAVNLYKRLLQPIPDDATDHWARLADQAVVIPEQDATYWYSYTAIVESAWTLVTPDDDQNTVLADARTEIAKRPSPRIVGDHPATHPAEPVPHDTKVNVRSLWVVTQHGQNPTTGDDIWYCPVFGPNINTYTQARNLYLSMAEQLRDMPGPPEPTTDLTFWHSLQATADSPWYTDTQHADPHAIITTLYDTLTNPK
;
A
#
# COMPACT_ATOMS: atom_id res chain seq x y z
N MET A 1 -4.12 -20.58 3.36
CA MET A 1 -3.91 -19.11 3.35
C MET A 1 -2.87 -18.80 2.28
N VAL A 2 -3.01 -17.71 1.52
CA VAL A 2 -2.20 -17.49 0.32
C VAL A 2 -1.41 -16.19 0.48
N VAL A 3 -0.11 -16.26 0.19
CA VAL A 3 0.79 -15.11 0.09
C VAL A 3 0.20 -14.14 -0.94
N ARG A 4 0.06 -12.87 -0.58
CA ARG A 4 -0.47 -11.85 -1.48
C ARG A 4 0.71 -11.18 -2.21
N ALA A 5 0.61 -11.08 -3.53
CA ALA A 5 1.55 -10.32 -4.35
C ALA A 5 0.77 -9.47 -5.35
N GLU A 6 1.01 -8.17 -5.32
CA GLU A 6 0.29 -7.21 -6.18
C GLU A 6 1.20 -6.12 -6.68
N VAL A 7 0.88 -5.58 -7.85
CA VAL A 7 1.48 -4.36 -8.38
C VAL A 7 0.36 -3.39 -8.74
N HIS A 8 0.36 -2.24 -8.08
CA HIS A 8 -0.67 -1.21 -8.24
C HIS A 8 -0.16 -0.07 -9.09
N HIS A 9 -0.93 0.31 -10.10
CA HIS A 9 -0.72 1.55 -10.84
C HIS A 9 -1.26 2.71 -10.00
N ARG A 10 -0.45 3.75 -9.86
CA ARG A 10 -0.84 5.04 -9.28
C ARG A 10 -0.71 6.09 -10.35
N TRP A 11 -1.74 6.91 -10.51
CA TRP A 11 -1.77 7.96 -11.53
C TRP A 11 -1.67 9.34 -10.89
N ALA A 12 -1.04 10.27 -11.59
CA ALA A 12 -1.00 11.68 -11.25
C ALA A 12 -1.01 12.53 -12.52
N VAL A 13 -1.48 13.76 -12.39
CA VAL A 13 -1.35 14.79 -13.41
C VAL A 13 -0.50 15.94 -12.87
N THR A 14 0.39 16.44 -13.72
CA THR A 14 1.22 17.62 -13.45
C THR A 14 1.14 18.60 -14.62
N ARG A 15 1.78 19.77 -14.47
CA ARG A 15 1.94 20.75 -15.54
C ARG A 15 3.30 20.61 -16.22
N GLY A 16 3.65 19.37 -16.59
CA GLY A 16 4.91 19.02 -17.27
C GLY A 16 6.10 18.73 -16.36
N ASN A 17 6.08 19.15 -15.09
CA ASN A 17 7.10 18.76 -14.10
C ASN A 17 6.99 17.27 -13.74
N ASN A 18 8.10 16.66 -13.31
CA ASN A 18 8.05 15.34 -12.69
C ASN A 18 7.18 15.42 -11.42
N PRO A 19 6.36 14.41 -11.09
CA PRO A 19 5.52 14.44 -9.89
C PRO A 19 6.29 14.56 -8.56
N ASP A 20 7.56 14.14 -8.52
CA ASP A 20 8.43 14.35 -7.33
C ASP A 20 8.90 15.80 -7.20
N ASP A 21 8.78 16.60 -8.26
CA ASP A 21 9.12 18.02 -8.29
C ASP A 21 7.91 18.91 -8.01
N ARG A 22 8.12 20.00 -7.26
CA ARG A 22 7.12 21.06 -7.06
C ARG A 22 7.09 22.00 -8.29
N PRO A 23 5.97 22.70 -8.57
CA PRO A 23 4.82 22.92 -7.68
C PRO A 23 3.52 22.22 -8.09
N TYR A 24 3.42 21.65 -9.28
CA TYR A 24 2.14 21.17 -9.81
C TYR A 24 2.00 19.66 -9.64
N TYR A 25 0.99 19.23 -8.90
CA TYR A 25 0.69 17.83 -8.65
C TYR A 25 -0.78 17.64 -8.28
N CYS A 26 -1.46 16.76 -9.01
CA CYS A 26 -2.80 16.29 -8.68
C CYS A 26 -2.80 14.74 -8.71
N PRO A 27 -2.98 14.06 -7.56
CA PRO A 27 -3.08 12.61 -7.53
C PRO A 27 -4.43 12.16 -8.10
N LEU A 28 -4.43 11.02 -8.79
CA LEU A 28 -5.63 10.40 -9.37
C LEU A 28 -5.83 9.03 -8.73
N HIS A 29 -7.00 8.81 -8.11
CA HIS A 29 -7.27 7.61 -7.33
C HIS A 29 -7.69 6.40 -8.18
N GLU A 30 -7.85 6.57 -9.49
CA GLU A 30 -8.18 5.51 -10.43
C GLU A 30 -6.92 4.75 -10.87
N ALA A 31 -6.96 3.43 -10.86
CA ALA A 31 -5.82 2.59 -11.25
C ALA A 31 -5.65 2.43 -12.77
N ARG A 32 -6.73 2.63 -13.55
CA ARG A 32 -6.72 2.48 -15.02
C ARG A 32 -6.58 3.83 -15.69
N TYR A 33 -5.76 3.91 -16.75
CA TYR A 33 -5.47 5.15 -17.46
C TYR A 33 -6.73 5.90 -17.91
N GLY A 34 -7.63 5.21 -18.62
CA GLY A 34 -8.85 5.85 -19.13
C GLY A 34 -9.75 6.40 -18.01
N ALA A 35 -9.80 5.73 -16.85
CA ALA A 35 -10.53 6.20 -15.68
C ALA A 35 -9.83 7.38 -15.02
N ALA A 36 -8.50 7.37 -14.92
CA ALA A 36 -7.71 8.48 -14.39
C ALA A 36 -7.85 9.76 -15.24
N VAL A 37 -7.82 9.65 -16.57
CA VAL A 37 -8.09 10.76 -17.50
C VAL A 37 -9.49 11.33 -17.28
N ASN A 38 -10.50 10.47 -17.16
CA ASN A 38 -11.87 10.90 -16.90
C ASN A 38 -12.03 11.57 -15.53
N LEU A 39 -11.36 11.05 -14.50
CA LEU A 39 -11.33 11.67 -13.17
C LEU A 39 -10.76 13.09 -13.26
N TYR A 40 -9.60 13.28 -13.89
CA TYR A 40 -9.01 14.62 -14.02
C TYR A 40 -9.95 15.60 -14.74
N LYS A 41 -10.56 15.18 -15.85
CA LYS A 41 -11.56 16.01 -16.56
C LYS A 41 -12.75 16.39 -15.69
N ARG A 42 -13.21 15.49 -14.81
CA ARG A 42 -14.27 15.78 -13.83
C ARG A 42 -13.81 16.76 -12.75
N LEU A 43 -12.57 16.66 -12.29
CA LEU A 43 -12.01 17.58 -11.29
C LEU A 43 -11.90 19.02 -11.81
N LEU A 44 -11.81 19.23 -13.13
CA LEU A 44 -11.83 20.55 -13.77
C LEU A 44 -13.25 21.15 -13.92
N GLN A 45 -14.30 20.37 -13.69
CA GLN A 45 -15.67 20.88 -13.71
C GLN A 45 -16.00 21.59 -12.38
N PRO A 46 -17.06 22.43 -12.34
CA PRO A 46 -17.54 23.00 -11.09
C PRO A 46 -17.72 21.94 -10.01
N ILE A 47 -17.25 22.23 -8.79
CA ILE A 47 -17.36 21.33 -7.65
C ILE A 47 -18.84 21.11 -7.33
N PRO A 48 -19.32 19.86 -7.24
CA PRO A 48 -20.70 19.56 -6.84
C PRO A 48 -21.03 20.11 -5.45
N ASP A 49 -22.27 20.55 -5.23
CA ASP A 49 -22.72 21.09 -3.93
C ASP A 49 -22.64 20.04 -2.80
N ASP A 50 -22.69 18.76 -3.13
CA ASP A 50 -22.59 17.62 -2.20
C ASP A 50 -21.19 16.99 -2.16
N ALA A 51 -20.19 17.65 -2.72
CA ALA A 51 -18.82 17.15 -2.76
C ALA A 51 -18.23 17.00 -1.34
N THR A 52 -17.52 15.89 -1.13
CA THR A 52 -16.72 15.71 0.09
C THR A 52 -15.53 16.68 0.12
N ASP A 53 -15.03 17.00 1.32
CA ASP A 53 -13.79 17.78 1.50
C ASP A 53 -12.61 17.18 0.71
N HIS A 54 -12.54 15.86 0.60
CA HIS A 54 -11.50 15.20 -0.17
C HIS A 54 -11.60 15.53 -1.66
N TRP A 55 -12.81 15.51 -2.23
CA TRP A 55 -13.05 15.90 -3.61
C TRP A 55 -12.70 17.36 -3.86
N ALA A 56 -13.12 18.27 -2.98
CA ALA A 56 -12.82 19.69 -3.11
C ALA A 56 -11.30 19.95 -3.14
N ARG A 57 -10.52 19.30 -2.27
CA ARG A 57 -9.06 19.41 -2.26
C ARG A 57 -8.40 18.87 -3.52
N LEU A 58 -8.92 17.77 -4.09
CA LEU A 58 -8.42 17.24 -5.37
C LEU A 58 -8.73 18.22 -6.52
N ALA A 59 -9.92 18.82 -6.52
CA ALA A 59 -10.29 19.81 -7.53
C ALA A 59 -9.41 21.08 -7.46
N ASP A 60 -9.10 21.56 -6.26
CA ASP A 60 -8.16 22.68 -6.04
C ASP A 60 -6.74 22.36 -6.55
N GLN A 61 -6.29 21.11 -6.44
CA GLN A 61 -5.02 20.66 -7.00
C GLN A 61 -5.06 20.53 -8.53
N ALA A 62 -6.20 20.11 -9.09
CA ALA A 62 -6.37 19.95 -10.53
C ALA A 62 -6.45 21.31 -11.25
N VAL A 63 -7.15 22.30 -10.70
CA VAL A 63 -7.46 23.57 -11.38
C VAL A 63 -6.22 24.41 -11.70
N VAL A 64 -5.12 24.24 -10.96
CA VAL A 64 -3.84 24.92 -11.23
C VAL A 64 -3.04 24.28 -12.37
N ILE A 65 -3.53 23.19 -12.94
CA ILE A 65 -2.96 22.48 -14.08
C ILE A 65 -3.94 22.66 -15.25
N PRO A 66 -3.65 23.56 -16.20
CA PRO A 66 -4.49 23.71 -17.39
C PRO A 66 -4.48 22.44 -18.23
N GLU A 67 -5.63 22.04 -18.79
CA GLU A 67 -5.76 20.78 -19.55
C GLU A 67 -4.78 20.72 -20.74
N GLN A 68 -4.51 21.85 -21.41
CA GLN A 68 -3.57 21.92 -22.52
C GLN A 68 -2.09 21.74 -22.12
N ASP A 69 -1.78 21.94 -20.84
CA ASP A 69 -0.44 21.79 -20.27
C ASP A 69 -0.32 20.49 -19.44
N ALA A 70 -1.39 19.68 -19.38
CA ALA A 70 -1.46 18.51 -18.52
C ALA A 70 -0.55 17.39 -19.03
N THR A 71 0.28 16.86 -18.13
CA THR A 71 1.08 15.65 -18.38
C THR A 71 0.62 14.57 -17.42
N TYR A 72 0.28 13.39 -17.97
CA TYR A 72 -0.14 12.23 -17.19
C TYR A 72 1.07 11.37 -16.86
N TRP A 73 1.18 11.03 -15.58
CA TRP A 73 2.23 10.20 -15.04
C TRP A 73 1.64 9.00 -14.33
N TYR A 74 2.37 7.89 -14.37
CA TYR A 74 2.10 6.74 -13.53
C TYR A 74 3.35 6.25 -12.81
N SER A 75 3.14 5.61 -11.66
CA SER A 75 4.16 4.85 -10.94
C SER A 75 3.56 3.54 -10.46
N TYR A 76 4.42 2.60 -10.10
CA TYR A 76 4.04 1.32 -9.51
C TYR A 76 4.33 1.31 -8.02
N THR A 77 3.43 0.68 -7.27
CA THR A 77 3.73 0.14 -5.95
C THR A 77 3.58 -1.37 -5.99
N ALA A 78 4.69 -2.09 -5.90
CA ALA A 78 4.69 -3.52 -5.67
C ALA A 78 4.55 -3.81 -4.17
N ILE A 79 3.69 -4.75 -3.82
CA ILE A 79 3.42 -5.17 -2.45
C ILE A 79 3.44 -6.70 -2.42
N VAL A 80 4.21 -7.27 -1.49
CA VAL A 80 4.17 -8.70 -1.18
C VAL A 80 3.97 -8.87 0.31
N GLU A 81 2.96 -9.64 0.70
CA GLU A 81 2.61 -9.93 2.08
C GLU A 81 2.62 -11.44 2.30
N SER A 82 3.35 -11.91 3.30
CA SER A 82 3.23 -13.30 3.77
C SER A 82 1.81 -13.57 4.28
N ALA A 83 1.47 -14.86 4.38
CA ALA A 83 0.25 -15.25 5.06
C ALA A 83 0.22 -14.68 6.50
N TRP A 84 -0.99 -14.44 7.01
CA TRP A 84 -1.20 -14.08 8.42
C TRP A 84 -0.97 -15.30 9.30
N THR A 85 0.06 -15.24 10.13
CA THR A 85 0.42 -16.29 11.07
C THR A 85 -0.07 -15.92 12.46
N LEU A 86 -0.74 -16.85 13.12
CA LEU A 86 -1.09 -16.73 14.53
C LEU A 86 0.20 -16.70 15.36
N VAL A 87 0.33 -15.72 16.26
CA VAL A 87 1.48 -15.61 17.17
C VAL A 87 1.02 -15.55 18.62
N THR A 88 1.66 -16.37 19.44
CA THR A 88 1.46 -16.52 20.88
C THR A 88 2.70 -16.05 21.64
N PRO A 89 2.62 -15.87 22.97
CA PRO A 89 3.78 -15.47 23.78
C PRO A 89 4.97 -16.44 23.74
N ASP A 90 4.72 -17.71 23.43
CA ASP A 90 5.73 -18.79 23.46
C ASP A 90 6.42 -19.00 22.10
N ASP A 91 5.93 -18.36 21.04
CA ASP A 91 6.50 -18.51 19.70
C ASP A 91 7.84 -17.78 19.57
N ASP A 92 8.83 -18.44 18.95
CA ASP A 92 10.07 -17.79 18.56
C ASP A 92 9.81 -16.85 17.36
N GLN A 93 9.82 -15.55 17.64
CA GLN A 93 9.59 -14.52 16.65
C GLN A 93 10.58 -14.57 15.47
N ASN A 94 11.81 -15.04 15.69
CA ASN A 94 12.77 -15.19 14.60
C ASN A 94 12.36 -16.30 13.65
N THR A 95 11.79 -17.39 14.17
CA THR A 95 11.21 -18.47 13.36
C THR A 95 10.01 -17.98 12.57
N VAL A 96 9.07 -17.25 13.20
CA VAL A 96 7.91 -16.66 12.50
C VAL A 96 8.35 -15.76 11.34
N LEU A 97 9.37 -14.91 11.57
CA LEU A 97 9.92 -14.04 10.54
C LEU A 97 10.65 -14.83 9.44
N ALA A 98 11.38 -15.89 9.79
CA ALA A 98 12.07 -16.74 8.82
C ALA A 98 11.07 -17.45 7.90
N ASP A 99 9.99 -18.01 8.46
CA ASP A 99 8.94 -18.69 7.70
C ASP A 99 8.23 -17.71 6.75
N ALA A 100 7.88 -16.51 7.23
CA ALA A 100 7.30 -15.45 6.41
C ALA A 100 8.23 -15.03 5.24
N ARG A 101 9.54 -14.94 5.50
CA ARG A 101 10.54 -14.69 4.44
C ARG A 101 10.61 -15.84 3.44
N THR A 102 10.56 -17.09 3.90
CA THR A 102 10.53 -18.27 3.03
C THR A 102 9.28 -18.28 2.14
N GLU A 103 8.13 -17.85 2.64
CA GLU A 103 6.92 -17.69 1.84
C GLU A 103 7.11 -16.66 0.71
N ILE A 104 7.64 -15.48 1.04
CA ILE A 104 7.91 -14.42 0.05
C ILE A 104 8.97 -14.85 -0.97
N ALA A 105 10.00 -15.58 -0.53
CA ALA A 105 11.08 -16.09 -1.37
C ALA A 105 10.60 -17.09 -2.43
N LYS A 106 9.41 -17.69 -2.29
CA LYS A 106 8.78 -18.53 -3.33
C LYS A 106 8.31 -17.73 -4.55
N ARG A 107 8.37 -16.40 -4.51
CA ARG A 107 8.00 -15.49 -5.60
C ARG A 107 6.60 -15.78 -6.16
N PRO A 108 5.54 -15.68 -5.33
CA PRO A 108 4.17 -15.86 -5.81
C PRO A 108 3.87 -14.95 -7.00
N SER A 109 3.09 -15.43 -7.96
CA SER A 109 2.74 -14.63 -9.14
C SER A 109 1.92 -13.39 -8.74
N PRO A 110 2.29 -12.18 -9.21
CA PRO A 110 1.57 -10.97 -8.86
C PRO A 110 0.22 -10.86 -9.56
N ARG A 111 -0.74 -10.26 -8.86
CA ARG A 111 -1.90 -9.64 -9.51
C ARG A 111 -1.55 -8.20 -9.90
N ILE A 112 -1.71 -7.87 -11.18
CA ILE A 112 -1.53 -6.50 -11.66
C ILE A 112 -2.86 -5.75 -11.54
N VAL A 113 -2.85 -4.59 -10.90
CA VAL A 113 -4.01 -3.73 -10.67
C VAL A 113 -3.81 -2.41 -11.38
N GLY A 114 -4.65 -2.15 -12.39
CA GLY A 114 -4.54 -0.97 -13.26
C GLY A 114 -3.97 -1.30 -14.64
N ASP A 115 -3.76 -0.25 -15.43
CA ASP A 115 -3.17 -0.31 -16.77
C ASP A 115 -2.56 1.05 -17.16
N HIS A 116 -1.77 1.04 -18.22
CA HIS A 116 -1.23 2.22 -18.92
C HIS A 116 -1.27 2.00 -20.45
N PRO A 117 -1.33 3.08 -21.26
CA PRO A 117 -1.60 2.95 -22.69
C PRO A 117 -0.36 2.63 -23.53
N ALA A 118 0.84 2.91 -23.03
CA ALA A 118 2.08 2.72 -23.79
C ALA A 118 2.46 1.23 -23.91
N THR A 119 2.85 0.86 -25.13
CA THR A 119 3.40 -0.46 -25.47
C THR A 119 4.87 -0.40 -25.86
N HIS A 120 5.46 0.79 -25.98
CA HIS A 120 6.86 0.97 -26.34
C HIS A 120 7.74 0.97 -25.08
N PRO A 121 8.66 0.00 -24.95
CA PRO A 121 9.42 -0.18 -23.72
C PRO A 121 10.17 1.11 -23.37
N ALA A 122 9.97 1.57 -22.14
CA ALA A 122 10.92 2.43 -21.48
C ALA A 122 12.19 1.61 -21.25
N GLU A 123 13.34 2.26 -21.41
CA GLU A 123 14.63 1.77 -20.90
C GLU A 123 14.48 1.30 -19.44
N PRO A 124 15.30 0.33 -18.99
CA PRO A 124 14.99 -0.54 -17.86
C PRO A 124 14.64 0.22 -16.57
N VAL A 125 13.80 -0.43 -15.73
CA VAL A 125 13.41 0.07 -14.40
C VAL A 125 14.65 0.58 -13.65
N PRO A 126 14.68 1.85 -13.22
CA PRO A 126 15.86 2.41 -12.58
C PRO A 126 16.27 1.60 -11.33
N HIS A 127 17.58 1.46 -11.16
CA HIS A 127 18.22 0.70 -10.07
C HIS A 127 17.91 1.23 -8.65
N ASP A 128 17.23 2.37 -8.55
CA ASP A 128 16.92 3.08 -7.30
C ASP A 128 15.53 2.72 -6.72
N THR A 129 15.06 1.51 -7.01
CA THR A 129 13.82 0.99 -6.41
C THR A 129 13.97 0.94 -4.89
N LYS A 130 13.18 1.76 -4.18
CA LYS A 130 13.20 1.81 -2.72
C LYS A 130 12.41 0.63 -2.18
N VAL A 131 13.11 -0.36 -1.64
CA VAL A 131 12.51 -1.51 -0.97
C VAL A 131 12.35 -1.22 0.51
N ASN A 132 11.16 -1.46 1.06
CA ASN A 132 10.89 -1.42 2.48
C ASN A 132 10.32 -2.77 2.93
N VAL A 133 10.73 -3.23 4.11
CA VAL A 133 10.25 -4.46 4.72
C VAL A 133 9.82 -4.14 6.15
N ARG A 134 8.60 -4.53 6.50
CA ARG A 134 8.06 -4.32 7.84
C ARG A 134 7.19 -5.46 8.30
N SER A 135 7.18 -5.68 9.60
CA SER A 135 6.19 -6.51 10.26
C SER A 135 4.86 -5.77 10.34
N LEU A 136 3.79 -6.45 9.97
CA LEU A 136 2.42 -6.04 10.19
C LEU A 136 1.85 -6.86 11.34
N TRP A 137 1.04 -6.20 12.17
CA TRP A 137 0.38 -6.80 13.31
C TRP A 137 -1.10 -6.45 13.28
N VAL A 138 -1.94 -7.45 13.50
CA VAL A 138 -3.38 -7.29 13.68
C VAL A 138 -3.80 -8.05 14.93
N VAL A 139 -4.70 -7.46 15.69
CA VAL A 139 -5.37 -8.10 16.82
C VAL A 139 -6.78 -8.47 16.39
N THR A 140 -7.23 -9.67 16.73
CA THR A 140 -8.62 -10.10 16.63
C THR A 140 -9.13 -10.58 17.98
N GLN A 141 -10.44 -10.79 18.11
CA GLN A 141 -10.95 -11.55 19.26
C GLN A 141 -10.56 -13.03 19.12
N HIS A 142 -10.56 -13.74 20.24
CA HIS A 142 -10.27 -15.16 20.28
C HIS A 142 -11.19 -15.96 19.35
N GLY A 143 -10.60 -16.89 18.58
CA GLY A 143 -11.31 -17.72 17.62
C GLY A 143 -11.67 -17.03 16.29
N GLN A 144 -11.44 -15.72 16.16
CA GLN A 144 -11.58 -15.01 14.88
C GLN A 144 -10.28 -15.11 14.07
N ASN A 145 -10.42 -15.16 12.74
CA ASN A 145 -9.30 -15.20 11.81
C ASN A 145 -9.42 -14.03 10.83
N PRO A 146 -8.36 -13.22 10.66
CA PRO A 146 -8.39 -12.00 9.85
C PRO A 146 -8.61 -12.24 8.34
N THR A 147 -8.69 -13.50 7.89
CA THR A 147 -8.77 -13.85 6.47
C THR A 147 -10.01 -14.65 6.06
N THR A 148 -10.89 -15.03 6.99
CA THR A 148 -11.97 -16.00 6.69
C THR A 148 -13.38 -15.55 7.05
N GLY A 149 -13.59 -14.33 7.53
CA GLY A 149 -14.92 -13.89 7.98
C GLY A 149 -15.30 -12.50 7.46
N ASP A 150 -16.58 -12.34 7.11
CA ASP A 150 -17.17 -11.06 6.67
C ASP A 150 -17.59 -10.17 7.86
N ASP A 151 -17.66 -10.72 9.07
CA ASP A 151 -17.99 -10.01 10.32
C ASP A 151 -16.96 -10.37 11.40
N ILE A 152 -15.76 -9.82 11.25
CA ILE A 152 -14.67 -9.98 12.20
C ILE A 152 -14.35 -8.63 12.84
N TRP A 153 -14.16 -8.64 14.16
CA TRP A 153 -13.52 -7.52 14.81
C TRP A 153 -12.00 -7.68 14.62
N TYR A 154 -11.36 -6.64 14.11
CA TYR A 154 -9.91 -6.61 14.02
C TYR A 154 -9.38 -5.18 14.23
N CYS A 155 -8.19 -5.10 14.82
CA CYS A 155 -7.52 -3.83 15.06
C CYS A 155 -6.06 -3.93 14.57
N PRO A 156 -5.68 -3.18 13.52
CA PRO A 156 -4.29 -3.06 13.12
C PRO A 156 -3.45 -2.37 14.21
N VAL A 157 -2.27 -2.90 14.50
CA VAL A 157 -1.34 -2.30 15.46
C VAL A 157 -0.26 -1.53 14.72
N PHE A 158 -0.35 -0.21 14.74
CA PHE A 158 0.58 0.67 14.03
C PHE A 158 1.65 1.25 14.95
N GLY A 159 2.89 1.24 14.49
CA GLY A 159 4.02 1.85 15.19
C GLY A 159 5.35 1.49 14.56
N PRO A 160 6.40 2.26 14.84
CA PRO A 160 7.73 1.98 14.31
C PRO A 160 8.32 0.73 14.96
N ASN A 161 8.95 -0.12 14.16
CA ASN A 161 9.78 -1.25 14.62
C ASN A 161 9.08 -2.25 15.56
N ILE A 162 7.80 -2.53 15.34
CA ILE A 162 7.06 -3.57 16.08
C ILE A 162 7.44 -4.92 15.52
N ASN A 163 8.50 -5.51 16.05
CA ASN A 163 9.09 -6.73 15.52
C ASN A 163 8.77 -7.97 16.37
N THR A 164 8.16 -7.80 17.54
CA THR A 164 7.85 -8.92 18.46
C THR A 164 6.41 -8.89 18.96
N TYR A 165 5.91 -10.08 19.33
CA TYR A 165 4.63 -10.24 20.01
C TYR A 165 4.47 -9.27 21.19
N THR A 166 5.46 -9.21 22.09
CA THR A 166 5.39 -8.36 23.29
C THR A 166 5.29 -6.88 22.94
N GLN A 167 6.01 -6.42 21.91
CA GLN A 167 5.90 -5.04 21.43
C GLN A 167 4.50 -4.75 20.87
N ALA A 168 3.98 -5.63 20.02
CA ALA A 168 2.66 -5.48 19.43
C ALA A 168 1.56 -5.47 20.50
N ARG A 169 1.63 -6.41 21.46
CA ARG A 169 0.70 -6.51 22.57
C ARG A 169 0.72 -5.27 23.45
N ASN A 170 1.89 -4.81 23.86
CA ASN A 170 2.01 -3.65 24.73
C ASN A 170 1.51 -2.37 24.04
N LEU A 171 1.78 -2.23 22.73
CA LEU A 171 1.31 -1.08 21.98
C LEU A 171 -0.21 -1.09 21.81
N TYR A 172 -0.79 -2.26 21.49
CA TYR A 172 -2.25 -2.42 21.44
C TYR A 172 -2.90 -2.07 22.78
N LEU A 173 -2.41 -2.64 23.89
CA LEU A 173 -3.00 -2.39 25.20
C LEU A 173 -2.88 -0.94 25.64
N SER A 174 -1.77 -0.28 25.31
CA SER A 174 -1.58 1.16 25.54
C SER A 174 -2.58 2.00 24.75
N MET A 175 -2.79 1.67 23.47
CA MET A 175 -3.80 2.33 22.63
C MET A 175 -5.22 2.09 23.17
N ALA A 176 -5.57 0.85 23.52
CA ALA A 176 -6.87 0.50 24.08
C ALA A 176 -7.13 1.26 25.40
N GLU A 177 -6.12 1.42 26.24
CA GLU A 177 -6.21 2.22 27.47
C GLU A 177 -6.46 3.70 27.19
N GLN A 178 -5.75 4.29 26.22
CA GLN A 178 -5.94 5.70 25.82
C GLN A 178 -7.33 5.95 25.25
N LEU A 179 -7.90 4.97 24.56
CA LEU A 179 -9.23 5.08 23.94
C LEU A 179 -10.38 4.75 24.89
N ARG A 180 -10.10 4.19 26.09
CA ARG A 180 -11.13 3.71 27.02
C ARG A 180 -12.20 4.75 27.35
N ASP A 181 -11.79 6.00 27.49
CA ASP A 181 -12.67 7.10 27.93
C ASP A 181 -13.21 7.94 26.73
N MET A 182 -12.93 7.52 25.49
CA MET A 182 -13.44 8.15 24.28
C MET A 182 -14.87 7.70 23.95
N PRO A 183 -15.67 8.51 23.23
CA PRO A 183 -17.00 8.11 22.79
C PRO A 183 -16.95 6.88 21.87
N GLY A 184 -17.63 5.79 22.26
CA GLY A 184 -17.69 4.54 21.52
C GLY A 184 -17.64 3.31 22.44
N PRO A 185 -17.81 2.09 21.90
CA PRO A 185 -17.52 0.88 22.66
C PRO A 185 -16.01 0.83 22.96
N PRO A 186 -15.60 0.42 24.18
CA PRO A 186 -14.19 0.30 24.53
C PRO A 186 -13.52 -0.81 23.72
N GLU A 187 -12.23 -0.62 23.44
CA GLU A 187 -11.39 -1.64 22.83
C GLU A 187 -11.28 -2.88 23.73
N PRO A 188 -11.42 -4.11 23.21
CA PRO A 188 -11.28 -5.34 24.00
C PRO A 188 -9.86 -5.48 24.59
N THR A 189 -9.72 -5.87 25.86
CA THR A 189 -8.38 -6.02 26.50
C THR A 189 -8.05 -7.45 26.92
N THR A 190 -9.01 -8.37 26.79
CA THR A 190 -8.91 -9.79 27.13
C THR A 190 -9.35 -10.66 25.95
N ASP A 191 -8.99 -11.95 25.99
CA ASP A 191 -9.33 -12.92 24.95
C ASP A 191 -8.98 -12.44 23.52
N LEU A 192 -7.76 -11.94 23.39
CA LEU A 192 -7.21 -11.40 22.16
C LEU A 192 -6.31 -12.41 21.45
N THR A 193 -6.30 -12.33 20.14
CA THR A 193 -5.42 -13.13 19.28
C THR A 193 -4.58 -12.20 18.43
N PHE A 194 -3.26 -12.41 18.41
CA PHE A 194 -2.33 -11.59 17.65
C PHE A 194 -1.90 -12.33 16.40
N TRP A 195 -1.91 -11.62 15.28
CA TRP A 195 -1.54 -12.13 13.97
C TRP A 195 -0.39 -11.30 13.44
N HIS A 196 0.59 -11.99 12.85
CA HIS A 196 1.75 -11.39 12.20
C HIS A 196 1.72 -11.66 10.70
N SER A 197 2.10 -10.66 9.91
CA SER A 197 2.45 -10.84 8.50
C SER A 197 3.69 -10.00 8.20
N LEU A 198 4.54 -10.47 7.30
CA LEU A 198 5.66 -9.70 6.78
C LEU A 198 5.25 -9.06 5.46
N GLN A 199 5.33 -7.73 5.39
CA GLN A 199 5.08 -6.98 4.16
C GLN A 199 6.39 -6.43 3.61
N ALA A 200 6.61 -6.63 2.32
CA ALA A 200 7.64 -5.96 1.56
C ALA A 200 6.99 -5.09 0.48
N THR A 201 7.48 -3.87 0.31
CA THR A 201 6.98 -2.93 -0.69
C THR A 201 8.12 -2.35 -1.52
N ALA A 202 7.85 -2.05 -2.78
CA ALA A 202 8.74 -1.31 -3.67
C ALA A 202 7.94 -0.28 -4.45
N ASP A 203 8.47 0.93 -4.55
CA ASP A 203 7.93 1.98 -5.41
C ASP A 203 8.84 2.17 -6.64
N SER A 204 8.24 2.21 -7.83
CA SER A 204 8.96 2.64 -9.02
C SER A 204 9.07 4.17 -9.07
N PRO A 205 9.98 4.71 -9.89
CA PRO A 205 9.92 6.09 -10.35
C PRO A 205 8.62 6.39 -11.11
N TRP A 206 8.42 7.67 -11.42
CA TRP A 206 7.35 8.14 -12.29
C TRP A 206 7.72 8.00 -13.77
N TYR A 207 6.76 7.51 -14.55
CA TYR A 207 6.82 7.39 -16.00
C TYR A 207 5.69 8.22 -16.62
N THR A 208 5.90 8.79 -17.80
CA THR A 208 4.82 9.42 -18.54
C THR A 208 3.91 8.35 -19.15
N ASP A 209 2.66 8.69 -19.45
CA ASP A 209 1.70 7.78 -20.11
C ASP A 209 2.16 7.23 -21.46
N THR A 210 3.15 7.87 -22.10
CA THR A 210 3.80 7.45 -23.35
C THR A 210 4.94 6.44 -23.17
N GLN A 211 5.38 6.19 -21.94
CA GLN A 211 6.46 5.24 -21.62
C GLN A 211 5.89 3.93 -21.11
N HIS A 212 6.45 2.78 -21.52
CA HIS A 212 6.06 1.47 -20.98
C HIS A 212 7.10 0.93 -19.99
N ALA A 213 6.80 0.92 -18.70
CA ALA A 213 7.52 0.13 -17.72
C ALA A 213 6.80 -1.20 -17.49
N ASP A 214 7.51 -2.33 -17.51
CA ASP A 214 6.90 -3.63 -17.22
C ASP A 214 6.58 -3.75 -15.72
N PRO A 215 5.30 -3.90 -15.31
CA PRO A 215 4.95 -4.06 -13.90
C PRO A 215 5.49 -5.36 -13.28
N HIS A 216 5.86 -6.37 -14.08
CA HIS A 216 6.53 -7.58 -13.57
C HIS A 216 7.99 -7.32 -13.20
N ALA A 217 8.64 -6.34 -13.81
CA ALA A 217 10.03 -6.00 -13.51
C ALA A 217 10.17 -5.44 -12.08
N ILE A 218 9.29 -4.54 -11.65
CA ILE A 218 9.36 -3.93 -10.30
C ILE A 218 9.22 -4.95 -9.18
N ILE A 219 8.28 -5.89 -9.30
CA ILE A 219 8.11 -6.93 -8.28
C ILE A 219 9.23 -7.97 -8.32
N THR A 220 9.83 -8.21 -9.49
CA THR A 220 11.05 -9.02 -9.60
C THR A 220 12.21 -8.37 -8.84
N THR A 221 12.40 -7.06 -8.99
CA THR A 221 13.41 -6.29 -8.22
C THR A 221 13.16 -6.35 -6.71
N LEU A 222 11.89 -6.28 -6.30
CA LEU A 222 11.50 -6.46 -4.90
C LEU A 222 11.92 -7.86 -4.41
N TYR A 223 11.57 -8.93 -5.13
CA TYR A 223 11.98 -10.29 -4.77
C TYR A 223 13.50 -10.46 -4.71
N ASP A 224 14.22 -9.97 -5.71
CA ASP A 224 15.68 -10.08 -5.78
C ASP A 224 16.34 -9.44 -4.56
N THR A 225 15.88 -8.25 -4.16
CA THR A 225 16.39 -7.49 -3.00
C THR A 225 16.11 -8.21 -1.68
N LEU A 226 14.96 -8.90 -1.57
CA LEU A 226 14.60 -9.66 -0.37
C LEU A 226 15.40 -10.96 -0.23
N THR A 227 15.73 -11.60 -1.35
CA THR A 227 16.48 -12.87 -1.36
C THR A 227 17.99 -12.68 -1.35
N ASN A 228 18.49 -11.54 -1.85
CA ASN A 228 19.92 -11.19 -1.89
C ASN A 228 20.13 -9.78 -1.31
N PRO A 229 20.00 -9.59 0.02
CA PRO A 229 20.28 -8.29 0.62
C PRO A 229 21.75 -7.93 0.38
N LYS A 230 21.99 -6.75 -0.21
CA LYS A 230 23.34 -6.17 -0.37
C LYS A 230 23.94 -5.76 0.96
#